data_AF-A0A397BAC3-F1
#
_entry.id   AF-A0A397BAC3-F1
#
_cell.length_a   1.000
_cell.length_b   1.000
_cell.length_c   1.000
_cell.angle_alpha   90.00
_cell.angle_beta   90.00
_cell.angle_gamma   90.00
#
_symmetry.space_group_name_H-M   'P 1'
#
loop_
_entity.id
_entity.type
_entity.pdbx_description
1 polymer ?
#
loop_
_entity_poly.entity_id
_entity_poly.type
_entity_poly.pdbx_seq_one_letter_code
_entity_poly.pdbx_strand_id
1 'polypeptide(L)' 'MAFMATTVGDVAHDVAKSHTRLTPFALAARQAGYKDTAGGKMDDITVVAALVQE' A
#
# COMPACT_ATOMS: atom_id res chain seq x y z
N MET A 1 0.14 -9.62 17.69
CA MET A 1 -0.63 -8.71 16.81
C MET A 1 0.13 -7.45 16.44
N ALA A 2 0.77 -6.75 17.40
CA ALA A 2 1.59 -5.56 17.09
C ALA A 2 2.64 -5.81 15.99
N PHE A 3 3.36 -6.93 16.06
CA PHE A 3 4.31 -7.34 15.02
C PHE A 3 3.69 -7.39 13.61
N MET A 4 2.49 -7.97 13.44
CA MET A 4 1.84 -8.04 12.13
C MET A 4 1.45 -6.66 11.60
N ALA A 5 0.87 -5.81 12.45
CA ALA A 5 0.49 -4.46 12.06
C ALA A 5 1.71 -3.65 11.63
N THR A 6 2.82 -3.75 12.38
CA THR A 6 4.09 -3.10 12.04
C THR A 6 4.67 -3.63 10.73
N THR A 7 4.76 -4.95 10.54
CA THR A 7 5.30 -5.53 9.30
C THR A 7 4.50 -5.09 8.07
N VAL A 8 3.17 -5.08 8.15
CA VAL A 8 2.32 -4.62 7.04
C VAL A 8 2.51 -3.12 6.80
N GLY A 9 2.60 -2.32 7.86
CA GLY A 9 2.88 -0.88 7.78
C GLY A 9 4.21 -0.59 7.07
N ASP A 10 5.28 -1.27 7.48
CA ASP A 10 6.63 -1.08 6.91
C ASP A 10 6.66 -1.45 5.42
N VAL A 11 6.09 -2.59 5.05
CA VAL A 11 6.02 -3.02 3.64
C VAL A 11 5.17 -2.05 2.82
N ALA A 12 4.01 -1.62 3.33
CA ALA A 12 3.16 -0.66 2.65
C ALA A 12 3.87 0.69 2.44
N HIS A 13 4.62 1.15 3.45
CA HIS A 13 5.39 2.38 3.38
C HIS A 13 6.53 2.28 2.36
N ASP A 14 7.24 1.16 2.30
CA ASP A 14 8.27 0.93 1.28
C ASP A 14 7.71 0.86 -0.14
N VAL A 15 6.54 0.24 -0.31
CA VAL A 15 5.81 0.20 -1.59
C VAL A 15 5.34 1.59 -1.99
N ALA A 16 4.84 2.38 -1.04
CA ALA A 16 4.36 3.75 -1.28
C ALA A 16 5.45 4.67 -1.83
N LYS A 17 6.70 4.50 -1.38
CA LYS A 17 7.88 5.24 -1.86
C LYS A 17 8.34 4.83 -3.26
N SER A 18 7.88 3.70 -3.80
CA SER A 18 8.36 3.25 -5.11
C SER A 18 7.87 4.18 -6.21
N HIS A 19 8.75 4.53 -7.15
CA HIS A 19 8.37 5.34 -8.33
C HIS A 19 8.03 4.49 -9.55
N THR A 20 8.30 3.19 -9.52
CA THR A 20 8.23 2.32 -10.70
C THR A 20 7.31 1.12 -10.51
N ARG A 21 6.97 0.77 -9.27
CA ARG A 21 6.12 -0.39 -8.98
C ARG A 21 4.69 -0.15 -9.45
N LEU A 22 4.10 -1.14 -10.08
CA LEU A 22 2.69 -1.10 -10.47
C LEU A 22 1.81 -1.43 -9.24
N THR A 23 1.52 -0.40 -8.44
CA THR A 23 0.72 -0.53 -7.22
C THR A 23 -0.78 -0.53 -7.53
N PRO A 24 -1.64 -0.94 -6.57
CA PRO A 24 -3.10 -0.81 -6.74
C PRO A 24 -3.56 0.61 -7.09
N PHE A 25 -2.92 1.64 -6.52
CA PHE A 25 -3.17 3.03 -6.88
C PHE A 25 -2.86 3.31 -8.36
N ALA A 26 -1.67 2.93 -8.83
CA ALA A 26 -1.27 3.15 -10.21
C ALA A 26 -2.17 2.40 -11.21
N LEU A 27 -2.60 1.18 -10.87
CA LEU A 27 -3.56 0.42 -11.67
C LEU A 27 -4.92 1.12 -11.78
N ALA A 28 -5.46 1.56 -10.65
CA ALA A 28 -6.73 2.29 -10.62
C ALA A 28 -6.65 3.63 -11.38
N ALA A 29 -5.54 4.36 -11.24
CA ALA A 29 -5.30 5.60 -11.99
C ALA A 29 -5.28 5.34 -13.51
N ARG A 30 -4.64 4.27 -13.97
CA ARG A 30 -4.67 3.88 -15.39
C ARG A 30 -6.08 3.56 -15.87
N GLN A 31 -6.86 2.82 -15.07
CA GLN A 31 -8.25 2.51 -15.38
C GLN A 31 -9.13 3.78 -15.44
N ALA A 32 -8.81 4.79 -14.64
CA ALA A 32 -9.45 6.10 -14.66
C ALA A 32 -8.96 7.02 -15.80
N GLY A 33 -8.02 6.56 -16.65
CA GLY A 33 -7.54 7.29 -17.82
C GLY A 33 -6.16 7.94 -17.67
N TYR A 34 -5.51 7.83 -16.52
CA TYR A 34 -4.12 8.28 -16.32
C TYR A 34 -3.14 7.22 -16.83
N LYS A 35 -2.96 7.17 -18.15
CA LYS A 35 -2.37 6.04 -18.90
C LYS A 35 -0.96 5.61 -18.45
N ASP A 36 -0.14 6.57 -18.00
CA ASP A 36 1.27 6.32 -17.69
C ASP A 36 1.57 6.30 -16.18
N THR A 37 0.54 6.34 -15.32
CA THR A 37 0.77 6.33 -13.87
C THR A 37 1.48 5.05 -13.44
N ALA A 38 2.57 5.19 -12.70
CA ALA A 38 3.34 4.12 -12.08
C ALA A 38 3.84 4.61 -10.71
N GLY A 39 4.27 3.68 -9.86
CA GLY A 39 4.71 3.96 -8.51
C GLY A 39 3.62 3.80 -7.46
N GLY A 40 4.01 4.01 -6.20
CA GLY A 40 3.13 4.06 -5.05
C GLY A 40 2.54 5.44 -4.83
N LYS A 41 1.63 5.52 -3.86
CA LYS A 41 1.04 6.76 -3.38
C LYS A 41 1.58 7.00 -1.97
N MET A 42 2.40 8.04 -1.80
CA MET A 42 2.83 8.47 -0.47
C MET A 42 1.63 9.08 0.27
N ASP A 43 1.26 8.45 1.37
CA ASP A 43 0.08 8.81 2.17
C ASP A 43 0.29 8.31 3.60
N ASP A 44 -0.54 8.78 4.53
CA ASP A 44 -0.55 8.26 5.90
C ASP A 44 -1.03 6.80 5.90
N ILE A 45 -0.31 5.93 6.61
CA ILE A 45 -0.61 4.49 6.67
C ILE A 45 -1.07 4.12 8.08
N THR A 46 -2.31 3.65 8.19
CA THR A 46 -2.88 3.11 9.43
C THR A 46 -3.20 1.63 9.26
N VAL A 47 -2.68 0.77 10.14
CA VAL A 47 -2.90 -0.68 10.10
C VAL A 47 -3.43 -1.16 11.45
N VAL A 48 -4.56 -1.87 11.44
CA VAL A 48 -5.12 -2.57 12.60
C VAL A 48 -5.13 -4.07 12.29
N ALA A 49 -4.52 -4.87 13.16
CA ALA A 49 -4.48 -6.32 13.05
C ALA A 49 -5.25 -6.96 14.21
N ALA A 50 -6.20 -7.83 13.90
CA ALA A 50 -6.99 -8.57 14.89
C ALA A 50 -6.90 -10.07 14.59
N LEU A 51 -6.66 -10.86 15.64
CA LEU A 51 -6.75 -12.32 15.60
C LEU A 51 -7.94 -12.71 16.46
N VAL A 52 -8.91 -13.38 15.87
CA VAL A 52 -10.01 -14.00 16.60
C VAL A 52 -9.54 -15.36 17.08
N GLN A 53 -9.71 -15.62 18.38
CA GLN A 53 -9.45 -16.92 19.01
C GLN A 53 -10.77 -17.45 19.55
N GLU A 54 -10.95 -18.77 19.47
CA GLU A 54 -12.09 -19.49 20.06
C GLU A 54 -12.01 -19.52 21.58
#